data_AF-A0A5C6YPG8-F1
#
_entry.id   AF-A0A5C6YPG8-F1
#
_cell.length_a   1.000
_cell.length_b   1.000
_cell.length_c   1.000
_cell.angle_alpha   90.00
_cell.angle_beta   90.00
_cell.angle_gamma   90.00
#
_symmetry.space_group_name_H-M   'P 1'
#
loop_
_entity.id
_entity.type
_entity.pdbx_description
1 polymer ?
#
loop_
_entity_poly.entity_id
_entity_poly.type
_entity_poly.pdbx_seq_one_letter_code
_entity_poly.pdbx_strand_id
1 'polypeptide(L)'
;MKKVVLLFAVAAVTLVGCNNDEKKETISEENTENVESAIVDIHSSENSLDWAGVYEGTTPCADCKGIKTVLELNEDQTFILSQTYLGGSTGENELKQTGEFIWNHAGAMIRLRTETGGFQYKVGENQLWMLDVKGNTIEGDLADMYILKKTIQ
;
A
#
# COMPACT_ATOMS: atom_id res chain seq x y z
N MET A 1 3.58 35.97 -45.84
CA MET A 1 4.23 34.88 -46.61
C MET A 1 5.50 35.40 -47.26
N LYS A 2 6.67 35.18 -46.64
CA LYS A 2 7.96 35.20 -47.32
C LYS A 2 8.81 34.10 -46.69
N LYS A 3 8.93 33.00 -47.42
CA LYS A 3 9.73 31.84 -47.04
C LYS A 3 11.20 32.23 -47.25
N VAL A 4 12.00 32.16 -46.19
CA VAL A 4 13.46 32.22 -46.29
C VAL A 4 13.95 30.80 -46.09
N VAL A 5 14.29 30.17 -47.21
CA VAL A 5 15.02 28.91 -47.28
C VAL A 5 16.49 29.29 -47.42
N LEU A 6 17.33 28.82 -46.49
CA LEU A 6 18.77 28.71 -46.72
C LEU A 6 19.34 27.60 -45.83
N LEU A 7 19.47 26.42 -46.45
CA LEU A 7 20.36 25.34 -46.02
C LEU A 7 21.81 25.82 -46.18
N PHE A 8 22.66 25.64 -45.15
CA PHE A 8 24.08 25.34 -45.34
C PHE A 8 24.68 24.66 -44.10
N ALA A 9 25.10 23.41 -44.34
CA ALA A 9 26.28 22.70 -43.85
C ALA A 9 26.70 22.74 -42.35
N VAL A 10 26.58 21.55 -41.74
CA VAL A 10 27.65 20.76 -41.07
C VAL A 10 28.73 21.51 -40.29
N ALA A 11 28.72 21.30 -38.98
CA ALA A 11 29.94 21.10 -38.20
C ALA A 11 29.67 20.08 -37.09
N ALA A 12 30.26 18.90 -37.25
CA ALA A 12 30.31 17.86 -36.23
C ALA A 12 31.25 18.32 -35.10
N VAL A 13 30.81 18.15 -33.85
CA VAL A 13 31.68 18.22 -32.68
C VAL A 13 31.51 16.91 -31.93
N THR A 14 32.46 16.00 -32.16
CA THR A 14 32.69 14.82 -31.34
C THR A 14 33.51 15.25 -30.13
N LEU A 15 33.02 14.94 -28.94
CA LEU A 15 33.87 14.86 -27.75
C LEU A 15 33.94 13.41 -27.31
N VAL A 16 35.18 12.93 -27.35
CA VAL A 16 35.67 11.60 -27.03
C VAL A 16 35.63 11.41 -25.51
N GLY A 17 35.03 10.31 -25.05
CA GLY A 17 35.22 9.78 -23.70
C GLY A 17 35.72 8.35 -23.81
N CYS A 18 37.02 8.13 -23.61
CA CYS A 18 37.61 6.81 -23.45
C CYS A 18 37.48 6.37 -21.99
N ASN A 19 37.00 5.15 -21.77
CA ASN A 19 37.55 4.28 -20.73
C ASN A 19 37.80 2.91 -21.37
N ASN A 20 39.07 2.49 -21.34
CA ASN A 20 39.49 1.15 -21.69
C ASN A 20 38.87 0.16 -20.69
N ASP A 21 38.32 -0.93 -21.20
CA ASP A 21 38.94 -2.24 -21.04
C ASP A 21 38.28 -3.22 -22.02
N GLU A 22 39.06 -3.62 -23.03
CA GLU A 22 38.69 -4.68 -23.95
C GLU A 22 38.99 -6.03 -23.29
N LYS A 23 37.98 -6.90 -23.21
CA LYS A 23 38.17 -8.29 -23.63
C LYS A 23 36.86 -8.96 -24.02
N LYS A 24 36.70 -9.12 -25.33
CA LYS A 24 35.79 -10.07 -25.98
C LYS A 24 36.44 -11.45 -25.91
N GLU A 25 35.70 -12.46 -25.48
CA GLU A 25 35.65 -13.82 -26.04
C GLU A 25 34.58 -14.61 -25.27
N THR A 26 33.52 -15.03 -25.94
CA THR A 26 33.39 -16.33 -26.63
C THR A 26 33.22 -17.48 -25.65
N ILE A 27 32.02 -18.04 -25.74
CA ILE A 27 31.46 -19.21 -25.07
C ILE A 27 32.46 -20.37 -25.04
N SER A 28 32.72 -20.93 -23.85
CA SER A 28 33.04 -22.34 -23.67
C SER A 28 32.48 -22.82 -22.34
N GLU A 29 32.03 -24.07 -22.36
CA GLU A 29 31.23 -24.79 -21.38
C GLU A 29 32.01 -25.14 -20.11
N GLU A 30 31.25 -25.39 -19.04
CA GLU A 30 31.62 -26.09 -17.79
C GLU A 30 32.48 -25.33 -16.77
N ASN A 31 31.83 -24.73 -15.76
CA ASN A 31 32.16 -25.00 -14.35
C ASN A 31 31.05 -24.54 -13.40
N THR A 32 30.72 -25.44 -12.47
CA THR A 32 30.02 -25.21 -11.21
C THR A 32 30.67 -24.08 -10.42
N GLU A 33 29.90 -23.08 -9.98
CA GLU A 33 30.00 -22.45 -8.65
C GLU A 33 29.00 -21.29 -8.49
N ASN A 34 28.20 -21.41 -7.43
CA ASN A 34 27.63 -20.34 -6.60
C ASN A 34 26.93 -19.18 -7.32
N VAL A 35 25.71 -19.43 -7.82
CA VAL A 35 24.70 -18.37 -7.92
C VAL A 35 24.19 -18.12 -6.50
N GLU A 36 24.87 -17.23 -5.77
CA GLU A 36 24.24 -16.54 -4.64
C GLU A 36 23.17 -15.64 -5.23
N SER A 37 22.05 -16.28 -5.57
CA SER A 37 20.80 -15.63 -5.86
C SER A 37 20.50 -14.81 -4.62
N ALA A 38 20.58 -13.49 -4.74
CA ALA A 38 19.97 -12.60 -3.79
C ALA A 38 18.47 -12.93 -3.80
N ILE A 39 18.09 -13.89 -2.96
CA ILE A 39 16.73 -14.11 -2.54
C ILE A 39 16.31 -12.78 -1.92
N VAL A 40 15.65 -11.95 -2.74
CA VAL A 40 14.85 -10.85 -2.24
C VAL A 40 13.90 -11.53 -1.27
N ASP A 41 14.08 -11.24 0.01
CA ASP A 41 13.14 -11.58 1.04
C ASP A 41 11.81 -10.92 0.65
N ILE A 42 10.95 -11.69 -0.02
CA ILE A 42 9.65 -11.24 -0.50
C ILE A 42 8.60 -11.38 0.61
N HIS A 43 8.94 -11.47 1.88
CA HIS A 43 7.95 -11.56 2.95
C HIS A 43 7.27 -10.20 3.20
N SER A 44 6.02 -10.06 2.79
CA SER A 44 5.15 -8.91 3.08
C SER A 44 3.88 -9.36 3.80
N SER A 45 3.16 -8.44 4.43
CA SER A 45 1.88 -8.77 5.07
C SER A 45 0.89 -9.39 4.07
N GLU A 46 0.88 -8.90 2.83
CA GLU A 46 0.02 -9.37 1.74
C GLU A 46 0.20 -10.86 1.41
N ASN A 47 1.44 -11.36 1.45
CA ASN A 47 1.74 -12.74 1.02
C ASN A 47 2.10 -13.70 2.16
N SER A 48 2.36 -13.18 3.37
CA SER A 48 2.83 -13.98 4.50
C SER A 48 1.78 -14.14 5.60
N LEU A 49 0.72 -13.32 5.62
CA LEU A 49 -0.32 -13.38 6.64
C LEU A 49 -1.63 -13.94 6.08
N ASP A 50 -2.36 -14.66 6.94
CA ASP A 50 -3.80 -14.89 6.75
C ASP A 50 -4.57 -13.60 7.12
N TRP A 51 -4.56 -12.62 6.23
CA TRP A 51 -5.14 -11.30 6.45
C TRP A 51 -6.63 -11.22 6.10
N ALA A 52 -7.19 -12.17 5.34
CA ALA A 52 -8.61 -12.16 5.03
C ALA A 52 -9.42 -12.47 6.30
N GLY A 53 -10.52 -11.77 6.52
CA GLY A 53 -11.37 -11.97 7.68
C GLY A 53 -12.03 -10.70 8.19
N VAL A 54 -12.65 -10.83 9.37
CA VAL A 54 -13.42 -9.76 10.00
C VAL A 54 -12.60 -9.14 11.13
N TYR A 55 -12.54 -7.82 11.14
CA TYR A 55 -11.80 -7.03 12.11
C TYR A 55 -12.74 -6.07 12.83
N GLU A 56 -12.63 -5.98 14.14
CA GLU A 56 -13.51 -5.14 14.96
C GLU A 56 -12.72 -4.27 15.94
N GLY A 57 -13.22 -3.05 16.16
CA GLY A 57 -12.72 -2.12 17.17
C GLY A 57 -13.70 -0.97 17.39
N THR A 58 -13.46 -0.14 18.42
CA THR A 58 -14.23 1.08 18.67
C THR A 58 -13.28 2.26 18.72
N THR A 59 -13.35 3.14 17.72
CA THR A 59 -12.48 4.31 17.62
C THR A 59 -13.06 5.50 18.39
N PRO A 60 -12.21 6.46 18.83
CA PRO A 60 -12.66 7.68 19.47
C PRO A 60 -13.58 8.51 18.57
N CYS A 61 -14.55 9.18 19.17
CA CYS A 61 -15.53 10.03 18.50
C CYS A 61 -15.56 11.40 19.18
N ALA A 62 -15.63 12.47 18.39
CA ALA A 62 -15.57 13.84 18.94
C ALA A 62 -16.83 14.24 19.72
N ASP A 63 -17.99 13.75 19.30
CA ASP A 63 -19.32 14.14 19.79
C ASP A 63 -20.23 12.94 20.11
N CYS A 64 -19.66 11.74 20.17
CA CYS A 64 -20.35 10.50 20.52
C CYS A 64 -19.49 9.61 21.42
N LYS A 65 -20.05 8.50 21.93
CA LYS A 65 -19.33 7.59 22.84
C LYS A 65 -18.21 6.80 22.18
N GLY A 66 -18.23 6.71 20.85
CA GLY A 66 -17.28 5.98 20.03
C GLY A 66 -17.90 5.55 18.71
N ILE A 67 -17.06 5.12 17.77
CA ILE A 67 -17.49 4.57 16.49
C ILE A 67 -17.11 3.10 16.46
N LYS A 68 -18.09 2.21 16.63
CA LYS A 68 -17.87 0.77 16.44
C LYS A 68 -17.61 0.54 14.95
N THR A 69 -16.44 0.01 14.63
CA THR A 69 -16.00 -0.27 13.27
C THR A 69 -15.84 -1.76 13.09
N VAL A 70 -16.51 -2.31 12.08
CA VAL A 70 -16.35 -3.70 11.62
C VAL A 70 -15.90 -3.65 10.16
N LEU A 71 -14.74 -4.23 9.88
CA LEU A 71 -14.17 -4.30 8.55
C LEU A 71 -13.94 -5.76 8.18
N GLU A 72 -14.66 -6.23 7.16
CA GLU A 72 -14.44 -7.52 6.52
C GLU A 72 -13.57 -7.33 5.28
N LEU A 73 -12.48 -8.09 5.18
CA LEU A 73 -11.58 -8.13 4.04
C LEU A 73 -11.66 -9.52 3.39
N ASN A 74 -11.91 -9.55 2.08
CA ASN A 74 -12.00 -10.77 1.30
C ASN A 74 -10.73 -11.01 0.48
N GLU A 75 -10.42 -12.28 0.20
CA GLU A 75 -9.25 -12.68 -0.61
C GLU A 75 -9.25 -12.06 -2.02
N ASP A 76 -10.43 -11.78 -2.58
CA ASP A 76 -10.62 -11.14 -3.88
C ASP A 76 -10.42 -9.61 -3.87
N GLN A 77 -9.87 -9.08 -2.77
CA GLN A 77 -9.61 -7.66 -2.54
C GLN A 77 -10.88 -6.78 -2.45
N THR A 78 -12.02 -7.39 -2.14
CA THR A 78 -13.23 -6.66 -1.76
C THR A 78 -13.33 -6.48 -0.24
N PHE A 79 -14.14 -5.51 0.19
CA PHE A 79 -14.39 -5.26 1.61
C PHE A 79 -15.85 -4.92 1.91
N ILE A 80 -16.23 -5.14 3.17
CA ILE A 80 -17.44 -4.57 3.79
C ILE A 80 -17.01 -3.80 5.04
N LEU A 81 -17.35 -2.50 5.09
CA LEU A 81 -17.09 -1.62 6.22
C LEU A 81 -18.42 -1.19 6.85
N SER A 82 -18.65 -1.55 8.10
CA SER A 82 -19.75 -1.06 8.93
C SER A 82 -19.21 -0.13 10.02
N GLN A 83 -19.83 1.03 10.19
CA GLN A 83 -19.52 2.00 11.22
C GLN A 83 -20.78 2.40 11.99
N THR A 84 -20.84 2.10 13.28
CA THR A 84 -21.96 2.47 14.16
C THR A 84 -21.53 3.56 15.13
N TYR A 85 -22.15 4.73 15.03
CA TYR A 85 -21.93 5.86 15.94
C TYR A 85 -22.70 5.63 17.23
N LEU A 86 -22.00 5.52 18.36
CA LEU A 86 -22.60 5.11 19.63
C LEU A 86 -23.06 6.31 20.46
N GLY A 87 -24.35 6.35 20.84
CA GLY A 87 -24.87 7.27 21.85
C GLY A 87 -24.73 8.76 21.54
N GLY A 88 -24.76 9.16 20.25
CA GLY A 88 -24.80 10.56 19.82
C GLY A 88 -26.18 11.21 20.05
N SER A 89 -26.27 12.52 19.80
CA SER A 89 -27.49 13.32 19.98
C SER A 89 -28.66 12.88 19.09
N THR A 90 -28.36 12.21 17.97
CA THR A 90 -29.33 11.65 17.01
C THR A 90 -29.61 10.16 17.22
N GLY A 91 -29.07 9.55 18.29
CA GLY A 91 -29.15 8.11 18.54
C GLY A 91 -28.05 7.32 17.82
N GLU A 92 -28.17 5.99 17.86
CA GLU A 92 -27.24 5.09 17.16
C GLU A 92 -27.55 5.11 15.66
N ASN A 93 -26.52 5.35 14.84
CA ASN A 93 -26.64 5.38 13.39
C ASN A 93 -25.55 4.48 12.79
N GLU A 94 -25.95 3.59 11.88
CA GLU A 94 -25.04 2.71 11.15
C GLU A 94 -24.85 3.20 9.72
N LEU A 95 -23.59 3.26 9.28
CA LEU A 95 -23.20 3.45 7.90
C LEU A 95 -22.52 2.18 7.41
N LYS A 96 -22.92 1.71 6.23
CA LYS A 96 -22.34 0.53 5.59
C LYS A 96 -21.81 0.90 4.21
N GLN A 97 -20.57 0.51 3.93
CA GLN A 97 -19.91 0.71 2.64
C GLN A 97 -19.31 -0.60 2.17
N THR A 98 -19.30 -0.82 0.87
CA THR A 98 -18.67 -1.97 0.22
C THR A 98 -17.85 -1.49 -0.96
N GLY A 99 -16.79 -2.21 -1.31
CA GLY A 99 -15.99 -1.87 -2.49
C GLY A 99 -14.74 -2.71 -2.58
N GLU A 100 -13.77 -2.21 -3.33
CA GLU A 100 -12.44 -2.82 -3.47
C GLU A 100 -11.41 -2.09 -2.60
N PHE A 101 -10.35 -2.78 -2.21
CA PHE A 101 -9.17 -2.15 -1.63
C PHE A 101 -7.93 -2.46 -2.46
N ILE A 102 -6.88 -1.67 -2.25
CA ILE A 102 -5.59 -1.90 -2.91
C ILE A 102 -4.47 -1.96 -1.88
N TRP A 103 -3.50 -2.82 -2.12
CA TRP A 103 -2.25 -2.85 -1.39
C TRP A 103 -1.32 -1.72 -1.86
N ASN A 104 -0.50 -1.22 -0.96
CA ASN A 104 0.65 -0.41 -1.33
C ASN A 104 1.74 -1.28 -1.96
N HIS A 105 2.72 -0.67 -2.62
CA HIS A 105 3.80 -1.40 -3.28
C HIS A 105 4.63 -2.31 -2.34
N ALA A 106 4.66 -2.00 -1.03
CA ALA A 106 5.37 -2.82 -0.05
C ALA A 106 4.54 -4.00 0.49
N GLY A 107 3.27 -4.16 0.09
CA GLY A 107 2.39 -5.23 0.57
C GLY A 107 2.14 -5.20 2.09
N ALA A 108 2.18 -4.02 2.69
CA ALA A 108 2.08 -3.83 4.15
C ALA A 108 0.86 -3.00 4.58
N MET A 109 0.29 -2.23 3.65
CA MET A 109 -0.83 -1.32 3.90
C MET A 109 -1.89 -1.46 2.83
N ILE A 110 -3.14 -1.34 3.24
CA ILE A 110 -4.30 -1.33 2.35
C ILE A 110 -4.99 0.03 2.37
N ARG A 111 -5.58 0.41 1.24
CA ARG A 111 -6.45 1.58 1.11
C ARG A 111 -7.80 1.15 0.54
N LEU A 112 -8.88 1.44 1.27
CA LEU A 112 -10.24 1.17 0.81
C LEU A 112 -10.67 2.21 -0.24
N ARG A 113 -11.26 1.76 -1.34
CA ARG A 113 -11.86 2.63 -2.35
C ARG A 113 -13.31 2.93 -1.97
N THR A 114 -13.50 3.88 -1.06
CA THR A 114 -14.83 4.42 -0.71
C THR A 114 -15.12 5.71 -1.49
N GLU A 115 -16.39 6.08 -1.61
CA GLU A 115 -16.82 7.36 -2.21
C GLU A 115 -16.25 8.58 -1.47
N THR A 116 -16.13 8.47 -0.14
CA THR A 116 -15.59 9.52 0.73
C THR A 116 -14.06 9.56 0.72
N GLY A 117 -13.41 8.47 0.29
CA GLY A 117 -11.98 8.24 0.43
C GLY A 117 -11.51 8.23 1.90
N GLY A 118 -10.32 7.69 2.16
CA GLY A 118 -9.59 8.01 3.39
C GLY A 118 -9.40 6.89 4.40
N PHE A 119 -10.00 5.71 4.22
CA PHE A 119 -9.68 4.57 5.07
C PHE A 119 -8.41 3.88 4.59
N GLN A 120 -7.38 3.92 5.44
CA GLN A 120 -6.10 3.28 5.22
C GLN A 120 -5.74 2.49 6.46
N TYR A 121 -5.19 1.29 6.27
CA TYR A 121 -4.80 0.42 7.37
C TYR A 121 -3.43 -0.18 7.12
N LYS A 122 -2.60 -0.27 8.15
CA LYS A 122 -1.45 -1.18 8.15
C LYS A 122 -1.93 -2.57 8.56
N VAL A 123 -1.52 -3.58 7.80
CA VAL A 123 -1.93 -4.96 8.03
C VAL A 123 -0.86 -5.67 8.86
N GLY A 124 -1.29 -6.27 9.97
CA GLY A 124 -0.45 -7.14 10.79
C GLY A 124 -1.16 -8.41 11.17
N GLU A 125 -0.44 -9.26 11.88
CA GLU A 125 -0.96 -10.54 12.34
C GLU A 125 -2.16 -10.31 13.27
N ASN A 126 -3.32 -10.83 12.85
CA ASN A 126 -4.60 -10.73 13.56
C ASN A 126 -5.08 -9.31 13.90
N GLN A 127 -4.58 -8.27 13.22
CA GLN A 127 -5.02 -6.90 13.48
C GLN A 127 -4.74 -5.92 12.34
N LEU A 128 -5.47 -4.82 12.36
CA LEU A 128 -5.29 -3.67 11.48
C LEU A 128 -5.05 -2.42 12.32
N TRP A 129 -4.02 -1.65 11.99
CA TRP A 129 -3.86 -0.30 12.55
C TRP A 129 -4.45 0.71 11.58
N MET A 130 -5.46 1.47 12.01
CA MET A 130 -5.97 2.59 11.24
C MET A 130 -4.87 3.64 11.10
N LEU A 131 -4.69 4.14 9.88
CA LEU A 131 -3.69 5.14 9.54
C LEU A 131 -4.34 6.51 9.41
N ASP A 132 -3.54 7.56 9.61
CA ASP A 132 -3.97 8.91 9.33
C ASP A 132 -4.21 9.14 7.82
N VAL A 133 -4.74 10.31 7.47
CA VAL A 133 -5.02 10.67 6.06
C VAL A 133 -3.77 10.70 5.17
N LYS A 134 -2.57 10.78 5.76
CA LYS A 134 -1.27 10.75 5.06
C LYS A 134 -0.67 9.35 5.01
N GLY A 135 -1.27 8.36 5.66
CA GLY A 135 -0.79 6.98 5.73
C GLY A 135 0.20 6.70 6.86
N ASN A 136 0.32 7.58 7.86
CA ASN A 136 1.16 7.32 9.04
C ASN A 136 0.38 6.58 10.12
N THR A 137 1.11 5.85 10.97
CA THR A 137 0.55 5.29 12.20
C THR A 137 0.12 6.42 13.14
N ILE A 138 -1.03 6.24 13.77
CA ILE A 138 -1.50 7.16 14.81
C ILE A 138 -0.70 6.89 16.09
N GLU A 139 -0.12 7.95 16.65
CA GLU A 139 0.74 7.89 17.84
C GLU A 139 0.08 8.58 19.05
N GLY A 140 0.67 8.39 20.24
CA GLY A 140 0.22 8.99 21.50
C GLY A 140 -0.73 8.10 22.30
N ASP A 141 -1.33 8.66 23.35
CA ASP A 141 -2.09 7.92 24.36
C ASP A 141 -3.33 7.19 23.81
N LEU A 142 -3.82 7.61 22.64
CA LEU A 142 -5.00 7.03 22.00
C LEU A 142 -4.66 6.03 20.88
N ALA A 143 -3.38 5.78 20.59
CA ALA A 143 -2.95 4.94 19.46
C ALA A 143 -3.61 3.56 19.45
N ASP A 144 -3.72 2.91 20.61
CA ASP A 144 -4.32 1.59 20.75
C ASP A 144 -5.83 1.57 20.45
N MET A 145 -6.51 2.72 20.57
CA MET A 145 -7.94 2.84 20.22
C MET A 145 -8.19 2.85 18.72
N TYR A 146 -7.13 2.90 17.90
CA TYR A 146 -7.19 2.85 16.43
C TYR A 146 -6.80 1.49 15.87
N ILE A 147 -6.77 0.45 16.71
CA ILE A 147 -6.49 -0.93 16.31
C ILE A 147 -7.80 -1.71 16.18
N LEU A 148 -8.02 -2.34 15.01
CA LEU A 148 -9.07 -3.32 14.81
C LEU A 148 -8.49 -4.72 14.96
N LYS A 149 -9.07 -5.55 15.82
CA LYS A 149 -8.60 -6.92 16.07
C LYS A 149 -9.38 -7.91 15.21
N LYS A 150 -8.70 -8.90 14.62
CA LYS A 150 -9.35 -9.99 13.88
C LYS A 150 -10.23 -10.76 14.85
N THR A 151 -11.49 -10.96 14.50
CA THR A 151 -12.40 -11.78 15.28
C THR A 151 -12.11 -13.25 14.97
N ILE A 152 -12.14 -14.09 16.01
CA ILE A 152 -12.07 -15.54 15.82
C ILE A 152 -13.47 -15.97 15.37
N GLN A 153 -13.59 -16.43 14.13
CA GLN A 153 -14.80 -17.14 13.68
C GLN A 153 -14.83 -18.56 14.25
#